data_AF-A0A7Y3E4Y3-F1
#
_entry.id   AF-A0A7Y3E4Y3-F1
#
_cell.length_a   1.000
_cell.length_b   1.000
_cell.length_c   1.000
_cell.angle_alpha   90.00
_cell.angle_beta   90.00
_cell.angle_gamma   90.00
#
_symmetry.space_group_name_H-M   'P 1'
#
loop_
_entity.id
_entity.type
_entity.pdbx_description
1 polymer ?
#
loop_
_entity_poly.entity_id
_entity_poly.type
_entity_poly.pdbx_seq_one_letter_code
_entity_poly.pdbx_strand_id
1 'polypeptide(L)'
;MKTRFSTAVAALAMISLLSAGTVFALDQQRDRNWHKGPPSVEQKLARISEALNLSDEQSSQMLAILQEQEQRKAALHEQTMALLGPEICAHRAESEEAILSILDDEQAALFQESQEKRRERAGQRDRRRARSGDLDCADFAGDDS
;
A
#
# COMPACT_ATOMS: atom_id res chain seq x y z
N MET A 1 -0.29 58.61 42.05
CA MET A 1 0.85 57.76 42.47
C MET A 1 0.26 56.50 43.10
N LYS A 2 0.46 55.34 42.47
CA LYS A 2 -0.15 54.06 42.87
C LYS A 2 0.68 53.41 43.98
N THR A 3 0.00 53.02 45.05
CA THR A 3 0.52 52.33 46.23
C THR A 3 0.75 50.84 45.94
N ARG A 4 1.75 50.30 46.64
CA ARG A 4 2.24 48.92 46.61
C ARG A 4 1.27 48.01 47.36
N PHE A 5 0.98 46.82 46.81
CA PHE A 5 0.53 45.67 47.59
C PHE A 5 1.27 44.41 47.14
N SER A 6 1.68 43.66 48.16
CA SER A 6 2.61 42.53 48.15
C SER A 6 1.86 41.22 47.90
N THR A 7 2.52 40.30 47.20
CA THR A 7 2.52 38.83 47.38
C THR A 7 1.21 38.12 47.73
N ALA A 8 0.66 37.36 46.78
CA ALA A 8 0.46 35.91 46.84
C ALA A 8 -0.68 35.49 45.91
N VAL A 9 -0.39 34.64 44.94
CA VAL A 9 -0.96 33.29 44.76
C VAL A 9 -0.39 32.79 43.44
N ALA A 10 0.63 31.94 43.59
CA ALA A 10 1.13 31.05 42.58
C ALA A 10 0.05 30.00 42.25
N ALA A 11 -0.19 29.76 40.97
CA ALA A 11 -0.54 28.45 40.42
C ALA A 11 -0.90 28.66 38.94
N LEU A 12 0.00 28.26 38.04
CA LEU A 12 -0.30 27.68 36.72
C LEU A 12 1.01 27.57 35.92
N ALA A 13 1.93 26.75 36.44
CA ALA A 13 3.15 26.39 35.72
C ALA A 13 3.55 24.95 36.05
N MET A 14 2.65 23.98 35.78
CA MET A 14 2.96 22.55 35.77
C MET A 14 1.90 21.80 34.93
N ILE A 15 2.02 21.82 33.60
CA ILE A 15 1.55 20.72 32.75
C ILE A 15 2.66 20.46 31.71
N SER A 16 3.82 20.06 32.23
CA SER A 16 4.90 19.46 31.46
C SER A 16 5.19 18.12 32.11
N LEU A 17 4.35 17.11 31.88
CA LEU A 17 4.75 15.70 32.01
C LEU A 17 3.68 14.76 31.39
N LEU A 18 4.18 13.79 30.61
CA LEU A 18 3.55 12.53 30.21
C LEU A 18 2.64 12.56 28.96
N SER A 19 3.28 12.58 27.79
CA SER A 19 2.75 11.92 26.58
C SER A 19 3.88 11.31 25.74
N ALA A 20 4.78 10.55 26.39
CA ALA A 20 5.80 9.73 25.73
C ALA A 20 5.56 8.23 25.94
N GLY A 21 4.30 7.79 25.99
CA GLY A 21 3.93 6.40 26.34
C GLY A 21 2.92 5.72 25.43
N THR A 22 2.28 6.41 24.49
CA THR A 22 1.18 5.83 23.67
C THR A 22 1.55 5.49 22.23
N VAL A 23 2.77 5.77 21.78
CA VAL A 23 3.16 5.55 20.37
C VAL A 23 3.46 4.07 20.08
N PHE A 24 3.91 3.29 21.06
CA PHE A 24 4.33 1.90 20.84
C PHE A 24 3.20 0.86 20.75
N ALA A 25 2.00 1.17 21.26
CA ALA A 25 0.86 0.24 21.18
C ALA A 25 0.14 0.29 19.81
N LEU A 26 0.25 1.40 19.07
CA LEU A 26 -0.33 1.54 17.73
C LEU A 26 0.49 0.84 16.64
N ASP A 27 1.79 0.63 16.89
CA ASP A 27 2.70 0.05 15.89
C ASP A 27 2.58 -1.49 15.80
N GLN A 28 2.44 -2.16 16.95
CA GLN A 28 2.35 -3.63 17.03
C GLN A 28 1.10 -4.22 16.34
N GLN A 29 0.02 -3.44 16.24
CA GLN A 29 -1.22 -3.88 15.57
C GLN A 29 -1.17 -3.68 14.04
N ARG A 30 -0.27 -2.82 13.54
CA ARG A 30 -0.09 -2.54 12.10
C ARG A 30 0.61 -3.69 11.38
N ASP A 31 1.56 -4.35 12.05
CA ASP A 31 2.36 -5.43 11.46
C ASP A 31 1.58 -6.75 11.22
N ARG A 32 0.59 -7.07 12.05
CA ARG A 32 -0.13 -8.35 11.95
C ARG A 32 -1.09 -8.46 10.76
N ASN A 33 -1.51 -7.34 10.17
CA ASN A 33 -2.51 -7.34 9.10
C ASN A 33 -1.94 -7.07 7.70
N TRP A 34 -0.64 -6.78 7.56
CA TRP A 34 -0.02 -6.51 6.25
C TRP A 34 -0.08 -7.70 5.28
N HIS A 35 -0.23 -8.93 5.79
CA HIS A 35 -0.35 -10.14 4.97
C HIS A 35 -1.75 -10.37 4.39
N LYS A 36 -2.77 -9.64 4.87
CA LYS A 36 -4.12 -9.72 4.31
C LYS A 36 -4.18 -8.70 3.18
N GLY A 37 -4.56 -9.15 1.98
CA GLY A 37 -4.71 -8.27 0.82
C GLY A 37 -5.77 -7.18 1.07
N PRO A 38 -6.02 -6.30 0.09
CA PRO A 38 -7.08 -5.32 0.22
C PRO A 38 -8.40 -6.03 0.55
N PRO A 39 -9.24 -5.45 1.43
CA PRO A 39 -10.50 -6.06 1.82
C PRO A 39 -11.45 -6.16 0.62
N SER A 40 -12.27 -7.22 0.57
CA SER A 40 -13.31 -7.37 -0.45
C SER A 40 -14.39 -6.29 -0.33
N VAL A 41 -15.23 -6.13 -1.36
CA VAL A 41 -16.37 -5.20 -1.34
C VAL A 41 -17.31 -5.52 -0.17
N GLU A 42 -17.55 -6.80 0.09
CA GLU A 42 -18.42 -7.30 1.15
C GLU A 42 -17.81 -7.02 2.53
N GLN A 43 -16.50 -7.19 2.68
CA GLN A 43 -15.80 -6.86 3.92
C GLN A 43 -15.81 -5.35 4.20
N LYS A 44 -15.67 -4.53 3.15
CA LYS A 44 -15.82 -3.07 3.26
C LYS A 44 -17.24 -2.69 3.66
N LEU A 45 -18.25 -3.29 3.01
CA LEU A 45 -19.65 -3.04 3.32
C LEU A 45 -19.96 -3.43 4.77
N ALA A 46 -19.60 -4.65 5.20
CA ALA A 46 -19.84 -5.10 6.57
C ALA A 46 -19.27 -4.14 7.61
N ARG A 47 -18.04 -3.66 7.40
CA ARG A 47 -17.40 -2.68 8.29
C ARG A 47 -18.14 -1.34 8.32
N ILE A 48 -18.59 -0.85 7.17
CA ILE A 48 -19.32 0.43 7.07
C ILE A 48 -20.72 0.29 7.68
N SER A 49 -21.43 -0.79 7.36
CA SER A 49 -22.75 -1.10 7.90
C SER A 49 -22.73 -1.20 9.42
N GLU A 50 -21.73 -1.88 10.00
CA GLU A 50 -21.55 -1.96 11.45
C GLU A 50 -21.19 -0.59 12.06
N ALA A 51 -20.22 0.12 11.50
CA ALA A 51 -19.73 1.38 12.05
C ALA A 51 -20.77 2.51 12.02
N LEU A 52 -21.66 2.50 11.02
CA LEU A 52 -22.68 3.54 10.82
C LEU A 52 -24.09 3.06 11.13
N ASN A 53 -24.24 1.80 11.56
CA ASN A 53 -25.53 1.15 11.80
C ASN A 53 -26.51 1.37 10.63
N LEU A 54 -26.04 1.07 9.41
CA LEU A 54 -26.81 1.29 8.18
C LEU A 54 -28.06 0.38 8.15
N SER A 55 -29.19 0.92 7.72
CA SER A 55 -30.37 0.10 7.41
C SER A 55 -30.12 -0.81 6.20
N ASP A 56 -31.01 -1.77 5.98
CA ASP A 56 -30.92 -2.68 4.82
C ASP A 56 -30.94 -1.90 3.49
N GLU A 57 -31.81 -0.90 3.39
CA GLU A 57 -31.92 -0.03 2.21
C GLU A 57 -30.62 0.77 1.99
N GLN A 58 -30.05 1.34 3.06
CA GLN A 58 -28.78 2.07 2.98
C GLN A 58 -27.60 1.15 2.63
N SER A 59 -27.60 -0.07 3.15
CA SER A 59 -26.56 -1.07 2.86
C SER A 59 -26.60 -1.52 1.40
N SER A 60 -27.81 -1.68 0.82
CA SER A 60 -27.98 -1.97 -0.61
C SER A 60 -27.42 -0.84 -1.49
N GLN A 61 -27.76 0.41 -1.17
CA GLN A 61 -27.25 1.57 -1.90
C GLN A 61 -25.72 1.71 -1.78
N MET A 62 -25.17 1.45 -0.58
CA MET A 62 -23.74 1.45 -0.35
C MET A 62 -23.03 0.35 -1.13
N LEU A 63 -23.63 -0.85 -1.23
CA LEU A 63 -23.07 -1.95 -2.02
C LEU A 63 -22.88 -1.54 -3.48
N ALA A 64 -23.90 -0.91 -4.09
CA ALA A 64 -23.83 -0.44 -5.46
C ALA A 64 -22.68 0.56 -5.69
N ILE A 65 -22.52 1.52 -4.77
CA ILE A 65 -21.42 2.50 -4.81
C ILE A 65 -20.05 1.80 -4.74
N LEU A 66 -19.89 0.86 -3.81
CA LEU A 66 -18.62 0.15 -3.63
C LEU A 66 -18.27 -0.73 -4.85
N GLN A 67 -19.26 -1.37 -5.45
CA GLN A 67 -19.08 -2.16 -6.67
C GLN A 67 -18.68 -1.28 -7.85
N GLU A 68 -19.33 -0.14 -8.04
CA GLU A 68 -18.98 0.81 -9.10
C GLU A 68 -17.55 1.34 -8.92
N GLN A 69 -17.15 1.68 -7.68
CA GLN A 69 -15.78 2.12 -7.40
C GLN A 69 -14.75 1.04 -7.74
N GLU A 70 -15.03 -0.22 -7.43
CA GLU A 70 -14.11 -1.33 -7.74
C GLU A 70 -13.95 -1.50 -9.26
N GLN A 71 -15.03 -1.41 -10.02
CA GLN A 71 -15.00 -1.47 -11.49
C GLN A 71 -14.22 -0.29 -12.08
N ARG A 72 -14.47 0.93 -11.61
CA ARG A 72 -13.72 2.13 -12.06
C ARG A 72 -12.24 2.02 -11.76
N LYS A 73 -11.86 1.47 -10.61
CA LYS A 73 -10.45 1.22 -10.26
C LYS A 73 -9.81 0.20 -11.19
N ALA A 74 -10.50 -0.91 -11.48
CA ALA A 74 -10.00 -1.93 -12.41
C ALA A 74 -9.77 -1.34 -13.81
N ALA A 75 -10.75 -0.58 -14.33
CA ALA A 75 -10.65 0.07 -15.64
C ALA A 75 -9.52 1.11 -15.70
N LEU A 76 -9.35 1.93 -14.65
CA LEU A 76 -8.27 2.90 -14.58
C LEU A 76 -6.90 2.20 -14.52
N HIS A 77 -6.79 1.10 -13.77
CA HIS A 77 -5.57 0.32 -13.70
C HIS A 77 -5.21 -0.27 -15.07
N GLU A 78 -6.17 -0.88 -15.77
CA GLU A 78 -5.97 -1.40 -17.12
C GLU A 78 -5.53 -0.30 -18.10
N GLN A 79 -6.20 0.85 -18.10
CA GLN A 79 -5.81 1.99 -18.93
C GLN A 79 -4.39 2.48 -18.61
N THR A 80 -4.04 2.53 -17.33
CA THR A 80 -2.70 2.97 -16.89
C THR A 80 -1.63 1.98 -17.35
N MET A 81 -1.87 0.67 -17.20
CA MET A 81 -0.94 -0.36 -17.64
C MET A 81 -0.81 -0.40 -19.17
N ALA A 82 -1.89 -0.18 -19.91
CA ALA A 82 -1.83 -0.08 -21.37
C ALA A 82 -1.01 1.14 -21.85
N LEU A 83 -1.12 2.28 -21.15
CA LEU A 83 -0.44 3.51 -21.53
C LEU A 83 1.04 3.52 -21.10
N LEU A 84 1.32 3.11 -19.86
CA LEU A 84 2.64 3.23 -19.23
C LEU A 84 3.41 1.91 -19.17
N GLY A 85 2.77 0.78 -19.47
CA GLY A 85 3.39 -0.55 -19.42
C GLY A 85 4.72 -0.63 -20.18
N PRO A 86 4.79 -0.18 -21.44
CA PRO A 86 6.03 -0.19 -22.21
C PRO A 86 7.15 0.63 -21.55
N GLU A 87 6.85 1.84 -21.07
CA GLU A 87 7.83 2.72 -20.42
C GLU A 87 8.33 2.13 -19.10
N ILE A 88 7.42 1.55 -18.31
CA ILE A 88 7.77 0.84 -17.06
C ILE A 88 8.69 -0.34 -17.36
N CYS A 89 8.42 -1.11 -18.42
CA CYS A 89 9.24 -2.25 -18.79
C CYS A 89 10.60 -1.84 -19.34
N ALA A 90 10.68 -0.81 -20.17
CA ALA A 90 11.94 -0.25 -20.65
C ALA A 90 12.81 0.24 -19.48
N HIS A 91 12.24 1.04 -18.57
CA HIS A 91 12.95 1.51 -17.38
C HIS A 91 13.42 0.34 -16.48
N ARG A 92 12.63 -0.73 -16.35
CA ARG A 92 13.04 -1.93 -15.61
C ARG A 92 14.27 -2.59 -16.25
N ALA A 93 14.28 -2.75 -17.58
CA ALA A 93 15.41 -3.33 -18.31
C ALA A 93 16.67 -2.46 -18.21
N GLU A 94 16.54 -1.15 -18.44
CA GLU A 94 17.65 -0.19 -18.29
C GLU A 94 18.24 -0.21 -16.87
N SER A 95 17.37 -0.27 -15.85
CA SER A 95 17.81 -0.37 -14.45
C SER A 95 18.54 -1.69 -14.17
N GLU A 96 18.07 -2.79 -14.75
CA GLU A 96 18.71 -4.10 -14.61
C GLU A 96 20.09 -4.12 -15.26
N GLU A 97 20.23 -3.58 -16.46
CA GLU A 97 21.53 -3.42 -17.14
C GLU A 97 22.48 -2.54 -16.33
N ALA A 98 22.00 -1.40 -15.84
CA ALA A 98 22.81 -0.49 -15.02
C ALA A 98 23.30 -1.17 -13.74
N ILE A 99 22.45 -1.97 -13.09
CA ILE A 99 22.85 -2.76 -11.92
C ILE A 99 23.91 -3.79 -12.31
N LEU A 100 23.69 -4.58 -13.36
CA LEU A 100 24.65 -5.60 -13.79
C LEU A 100 26.02 -5.01 -14.15
N SER A 101 26.07 -3.78 -14.67
CA SER A 101 27.32 -3.12 -15.05
C SER A 101 28.28 -2.79 -13.90
N ILE A 102 27.78 -2.76 -12.65
CA ILE A 102 28.58 -2.43 -11.46
C ILE A 102 28.90 -3.65 -10.59
N LEU A 103 28.39 -4.82 -10.95
CA LEU A 103 28.59 -6.06 -10.21
C LEU A 103 29.74 -6.86 -10.81
N ASP A 104 30.45 -7.61 -9.98
CA ASP A 104 31.32 -8.68 -10.45
C ASP A 104 30.49 -9.91 -10.88
N ASP A 105 31.14 -10.88 -11.53
CA ASP A 105 30.47 -12.06 -12.10
C ASP A 105 29.72 -12.88 -11.03
N GLU A 106 30.28 -13.01 -9.83
CA GLU A 106 29.65 -13.78 -8.74
C GLU A 106 28.40 -13.04 -8.21
N GLN A 107 28.51 -11.73 -8.03
CA GLN A 107 27.40 -10.88 -7.60
C GLN A 107 26.28 -10.82 -8.64
N ALA A 108 26.62 -10.73 -9.93
CA ALA A 108 25.66 -10.72 -11.02
C ALA A 108 24.86 -12.04 -11.07
N ALA A 109 25.53 -13.19 -10.90
CA ALA A 109 24.87 -14.49 -10.84
C ALA A 109 23.89 -14.58 -9.65
N LEU A 110 24.29 -14.11 -8.46
CA LEU A 110 23.42 -14.07 -7.29
C LEU A 110 22.22 -13.12 -7.48
N PHE A 111 22.45 -11.98 -8.13
CA PHE A 111 21.39 -11.02 -8.45
C PHE A 111 20.34 -11.64 -9.37
N GLN A 112 20.76 -12.26 -10.47
CA GLN A 112 19.87 -12.93 -11.42
C GLN A 112 19.09 -14.08 -10.77
N GLU A 113 19.75 -14.93 -10.00
CA GLU A 113 19.09 -16.02 -9.26
C GLU A 113 18.03 -15.46 -8.28
N SER A 114 18.33 -14.33 -7.63
CA SER A 114 17.39 -13.67 -6.73
C SER A 114 16.16 -13.11 -7.46
N GLN A 115 16.34 -12.61 -8.69
CA GLN A 115 15.26 -12.09 -9.53
C GLN A 115 14.36 -13.22 -10.02
N GLU A 116 14.93 -14.34 -10.45
CA GLU A 116 14.19 -15.56 -10.83
C GLU A 116 13.34 -16.09 -9.66
N LYS A 117 13.95 -16.25 -8.48
CA LYS A 117 13.23 -16.67 -7.26
C LYS A 117 12.08 -15.72 -6.91
N ARG A 118 12.22 -14.41 -7.18
CA ARG A 118 11.13 -13.44 -6.98
C ARG A 118 10.01 -13.65 -8.00
N ARG A 119 10.34 -13.82 -9.29
CA ARG A 119 9.36 -14.11 -10.36
C ARG A 119 8.60 -15.41 -10.09
N GLU A 120 9.28 -16.48 -9.68
CA GLU A 120 8.64 -17.74 -9.32
C GLU A 120 7.67 -17.61 -8.13
N ARG A 121 8.08 -16.87 -7.09
CA ARG A 121 7.21 -16.61 -5.92
C ARG A 121 6.02 -15.74 -6.29
N ALA A 122 6.17 -14.78 -7.21
CA ALA A 122 5.07 -13.98 -7.74
C ALA A 122 4.09 -14.85 -8.54
N GLY A 123 4.57 -15.64 -9.51
CA GLY A 123 3.73 -16.54 -10.30
C GLY A 123 3.01 -17.61 -9.48
N GLN A 124 3.62 -18.11 -8.39
CA GLN A 124 2.95 -19.01 -7.44
C GLN A 124 1.83 -18.32 -6.63
N ARG A 125 1.95 -17.02 -6.37
CA ARG A 125 0.93 -16.23 -5.67
C ARG A 125 -0.22 -15.86 -6.59
N ASP A 126 0.04 -15.56 -7.86
CA ASP A 126 -0.99 -15.22 -8.84
C ASP A 126 -1.87 -16.42 -9.22
N ARG A 127 -1.32 -17.64 -9.25
CA ARG A 127 -2.13 -18.87 -9.38
C ARG A 127 -3.14 -19.06 -8.24
N ARG A 128 -2.94 -18.41 -7.08
CA ARG A 128 -3.88 -18.41 -5.95
C ARG A 128 -4.73 -17.14 -5.85
N ARG A 129 -4.35 -16.06 -6.55
CA ARG A 129 -5.05 -14.77 -6.65
C ARG A 129 -5.13 -14.39 -8.12
N ALA A 130 -5.94 -15.10 -8.90
CA ALA A 130 -6.25 -14.74 -10.28
C ALA A 130 -7.04 -13.42 -10.29
N ARG A 131 -6.35 -12.26 -10.16
CA ARG A 131 -6.83 -10.88 -10.40
C ARG A 131 -5.85 -9.75 -10.04
N SER A 132 -4.58 -10.03 -9.73
CA SER A 132 -3.60 -8.94 -9.55
C SER A 132 -2.88 -8.71 -10.86
N GLY A 133 -3.16 -7.59 -11.52
CA GLY A 133 -2.45 -7.13 -12.72
C GLY A 133 -1.02 -6.74 -12.39
N ASP A 134 -0.17 -7.73 -12.15
CA ASP A 134 1.27 -7.50 -12.22
C ASP A 134 1.64 -7.41 -13.69
N LEU A 135 2.33 -6.34 -14.05
CA LEU A 135 2.75 -6.07 -15.42
C LEU A 135 3.82 -7.09 -15.80
N ASP A 136 3.47 -8.06 -16.65
CA ASP A 136 4.42 -8.98 -17.24
C ASP A 136 5.14 -8.27 -18.39
N CYS A 137 6.43 -7.95 -18.17
CA CYS A 137 7.23 -7.30 -19.19
C CYS A 137 7.60 -8.23 -20.36
N ALA A 138 7.37 -9.55 -20.23
CA ALA A 138 7.48 -10.48 -21.35
C ALA A 138 6.47 -10.18 -22.46
N ASP A 139 5.29 -9.61 -22.12
CA ASP A 139 4.26 -9.25 -23.11
C ASP A 139 4.67 -8.08 -24.01
N PHE A 140 5.71 -7.32 -23.61
CA PHE A 140 6.21 -6.15 -24.33
C PHE A 140 7.62 -6.35 -24.90
N ALA A 141 8.28 -7.45 -24.56
CA ALA A 141 9.54 -7.87 -25.18
C ALA A 141 9.19 -8.43 -26.56
N GLY A 142 9.18 -7.57 -27.58
CA GLY A 142 8.90 -7.97 -28.95
C GLY A 142 9.81 -9.12 -29.42
N ASP A 143 9.24 -10.02 -30.22
CA ASP A 143 9.95 -10.97 -31.08
C ASP A 143 11.01 -10.20 -31.92
N ASP A 144 12.24 -10.11 -31.42
CA ASP A 144 13.42 -9.87 -32.27
C ASP A 144 13.76 -11.21 -32.95
N SER A 145 13.05 -11.51 -34.04
CA SER A 145 13.39 -12.54 -35.04
C SER A 145 13.85 -11.90 -36.35
#